data_AF-A0A3B0BXL7-F1
#
_entry.id   AF-A0A3B0BXL7-F1
#
_cell.length_a   1.000
_cell.length_b   1.000
_cell.length_c   1.000
_cell.angle_alpha   90.00
_cell.angle_beta   90.00
_cell.angle_gamma   90.00
#
_symmetry.space_group_name_H-M   'P 1'
#
loop_
_entity.id
_entity.type
_entity.pdbx_description
1 polymer ?
#
loop_
_entity_poly.entity_id
_entity_poly.type
_entity_poly.pdbx_seq_one_letter_code
_entity_poly.pdbx_strand_id
1 'polypeptide(L)'
;MDTPRSSWRNTTHDWANAVDLDHLASIRRDPDAFAPGGVPHLVLEVVAYAADEAEHNGRGGGHCVVTLHPDGSVSVADDGRGTDTRRDEHGQIVKKPVMATRDLRFFDHPGAQLLPDGRPRRGMSVVAALSEWLVHTNRRRNGSWTQRYEHGVPVSDLTPVAGDGPSGTVVRFRPDEKLRAAGAWTAGELIRLAAPWQHLSVEVDDRRAG
;
A
#
# COMPACT_ATOMS: atom_id res chain seq x y z
N MET A 1 17.89 8.30 23.27
CA MET A 1 16.81 8.72 24.19
C MET A 1 15.54 8.28 23.50
N ASP A 2 15.03 7.12 23.89
CA ASP A 2 13.90 6.51 23.22
C ASP A 2 12.63 7.25 23.66
N THR A 3 11.79 7.63 22.68
CA THR A 3 10.69 8.60 22.86
C THR A 3 9.34 7.87 22.76
N PRO A 4 8.34 8.20 23.61
CA PRO A 4 7.02 7.58 23.55
C PRO A 4 6.37 7.76 22.18
N ARG A 5 5.62 6.77 21.69
CA ARG A 5 4.98 6.82 20.36
C ARG A 5 4.08 8.05 20.16
N SER A 6 3.41 8.51 21.21
CA SER A 6 2.55 9.70 21.20
C SER A 6 3.29 11.01 20.96
N SER A 7 4.61 11.04 21.16
CA SER A 7 5.46 12.22 20.93
C SER A 7 5.97 12.32 19.49
N TRP A 8 5.77 11.28 18.68
CA TRP A 8 6.29 11.23 17.32
C TRP A 8 5.51 12.14 16.39
N ARG A 9 6.22 12.87 15.52
CA ARG A 9 5.59 13.74 14.53
C ARG A 9 4.77 12.91 13.54
N ASN A 10 3.48 13.21 13.46
CA ASN A 10 2.56 12.65 12.48
C ASN A 10 2.64 13.51 11.20
N THR A 11 3.18 12.93 10.12
CA THR A 11 3.23 13.58 8.80
C THR A 11 2.11 13.11 7.90
N THR A 12 1.85 11.81 7.91
CA THR A 12 0.90 11.15 7.02
C THR A 12 0.03 10.17 7.77
N HIS A 13 0.54 9.56 8.84
CA HIS A 13 -0.18 8.60 9.66
C HIS A 13 0.12 8.89 11.13
N ASP A 14 -0.84 8.58 11.99
CA ASP A 14 -0.66 8.63 13.42
C ASP A 14 0.11 7.41 13.91
N TRP A 15 1.29 7.64 14.50
CA TRP A 15 2.13 6.55 15.00
C TRP A 15 1.70 6.02 16.37
N ALA A 16 0.84 6.74 17.09
CA ALA A 16 0.31 6.29 18.38
C ALA A 16 -0.64 5.09 18.21
N ASN A 17 -1.39 5.07 17.10
CA ASN A 17 -2.39 4.05 16.81
C ASN A 17 -1.86 3.02 15.80
N ALA A 18 -2.00 1.74 16.12
CA ALA A 18 -1.57 0.66 15.22
C ALA A 18 -2.66 0.28 14.20
N VAL A 19 -3.93 0.43 14.58
CA VAL A 19 -5.12 0.06 13.80
C VAL A 19 -6.25 1.03 14.14
N ASP A 20 -6.96 1.50 13.11
CA ASP A 20 -8.17 2.33 13.23
C ASP A 20 -9.37 1.53 12.71
N LEU A 21 -10.06 0.84 13.62
CA LEU A 21 -11.13 -0.09 13.25
C LEU A 21 -12.35 0.61 12.64
N ASP A 22 -12.69 1.80 13.14
CA ASP A 22 -13.84 2.56 12.67
C ASP A 22 -13.61 3.08 11.25
N HIS A 23 -12.40 3.59 10.98
CA HIS A 23 -11.96 3.96 9.63
C HIS A 23 -12.04 2.79 8.66
N LEU A 24 -11.45 1.65 9.00
CA LEU A 24 -11.49 0.45 8.15
C LEU A 24 -12.93 -0.04 7.92
N ALA A 25 -13.77 0.00 8.95
CA ALA A 25 -15.18 -0.35 8.84
C ALA A 25 -15.99 0.63 7.99
N SER A 26 -15.66 1.92 8.00
CA SER A 26 -16.28 2.91 7.12
C SER A 26 -15.95 2.64 5.65
N ILE A 27 -14.71 2.25 5.34
CA ILE A 27 -14.29 1.92 3.98
C ILE A 27 -15.10 0.76 3.44
N ARG A 28 -15.25 -0.31 4.22
CA ARG A 28 -16.00 -1.51 3.80
C ARG A 28 -17.50 -1.28 3.65
N ARG A 29 -18.07 -0.28 4.34
CA ARG A 29 -19.49 0.06 4.22
C ARG A 29 -19.81 0.77 2.91
N ASP A 30 -18.83 1.43 2.30
CA ASP A 30 -19.02 2.21 1.08
C ASP A 30 -17.84 2.00 0.09
N PRO A 31 -17.66 0.78 -0.43
CA PRO A 31 -16.55 0.47 -1.32
C PRO A 31 -16.55 1.34 -2.58
N ASP A 32 -17.72 1.75 -3.07
CA ASP A 32 -17.82 2.61 -4.25
C ASP A 32 -17.26 4.01 -3.96
N ALA A 33 -17.51 4.60 -2.78
CA ALA A 33 -16.92 5.91 -2.45
C ALA A 33 -15.39 5.90 -2.31
N PHE A 34 -14.80 4.76 -1.92
CA PHE A 34 -13.36 4.63 -1.66
C PHE A 34 -12.58 3.97 -2.79
N ALA A 35 -13.21 3.14 -3.62
CA ALA A 35 -12.63 2.53 -4.80
C ALA A 35 -13.57 2.64 -6.02
N PRO A 36 -13.94 3.86 -6.47
CA PRO A 36 -14.97 4.04 -7.49
C PRO A 36 -14.52 3.54 -8.89
N GLY A 37 -13.25 3.13 -9.04
CA GLY A 37 -12.70 2.45 -10.23
C GLY A 37 -12.42 0.95 -10.02
N GLY A 38 -12.90 0.36 -8.93
CA GLY A 38 -12.72 -1.05 -8.61
C GLY A 38 -11.27 -1.46 -8.39
N VAL A 39 -10.92 -2.69 -8.82
CA VAL A 39 -9.58 -3.25 -8.66
C VAL A 39 -8.47 -2.38 -9.29
N PRO A 40 -8.61 -1.82 -10.51
CA PRO A 40 -7.62 -0.90 -11.06
C PRO A 40 -7.29 0.27 -10.13
N HIS A 41 -8.28 0.86 -9.48
CA HIS A 41 -8.06 1.95 -8.52
C HIS A 41 -7.22 1.48 -7.32
N LEU A 42 -7.53 0.30 -6.77
CA LEU A 42 -6.73 -0.29 -5.69
C LEU A 42 -5.27 -0.53 -6.11
N VAL A 43 -5.02 -0.95 -7.36
CA VAL A 43 -3.65 -1.10 -7.87
C VAL A 43 -2.95 0.25 -7.95
N LEU A 44 -3.63 1.29 -8.46
CA LEU A 44 -3.07 2.64 -8.55
C LEU A 44 -2.72 3.23 -7.18
N GLU A 45 -3.46 2.90 -6.13
CA GLU A 45 -3.11 3.29 -4.76
C GLU A 45 -1.75 2.70 -4.32
N VAL A 46 -1.49 1.44 -4.66
CA VAL A 46 -0.21 0.79 -4.35
C VAL A 46 0.92 1.33 -5.22
N VAL A 47 0.66 1.58 -6.51
CA VAL A 47 1.65 2.21 -7.40
C VAL A 47 1.98 3.63 -6.96
N ALA A 48 0.99 4.40 -6.49
CA ALA A 48 1.22 5.73 -5.93
C ALA A 48 2.07 5.67 -4.64
N TYR A 49 1.89 4.63 -3.83
CA TYR A 49 2.77 4.39 -2.69
C TYR A 49 4.23 4.11 -3.12
N ALA A 50 4.44 3.30 -4.16
CA ALA A 50 5.76 3.10 -4.76
C ALA A 50 6.34 4.41 -5.34
N ALA A 51 5.51 5.26 -5.94
CA ALA A 51 5.94 6.54 -6.51
C ALA A 51 6.38 7.53 -5.41
N ASP A 52 5.65 7.60 -4.29
CA ASP A 52 6.07 8.38 -3.11
C ASP A 52 7.46 7.91 -2.62
N GLU A 53 7.71 6.60 -2.54
CA GLU A 53 9.01 6.08 -2.13
C GLU A 53 10.11 6.38 -3.15
N ALA A 54 9.82 6.30 -4.45
CA ALA A 54 10.75 6.63 -5.52
C ALA A 54 11.13 8.12 -5.51
N GLU A 55 10.18 9.02 -5.29
CA GLU A 55 10.46 10.46 -5.15
C GLU A 55 11.36 10.74 -3.93
N HIS A 56 11.10 10.08 -2.80
CA HIS A 56 11.89 10.29 -1.59
C HIS A 56 13.21 9.51 -1.54
N ASN A 57 13.46 8.58 -2.46
CA ASN A 57 14.71 7.80 -2.45
C ASN A 57 15.93 8.65 -2.86
N GLY A 58 15.72 9.80 -3.50
CA GLY A 58 16.76 10.73 -3.93
C GLY A 58 17.67 10.22 -5.05
N ARG A 59 17.31 9.11 -5.70
CA ARG A 59 18.07 8.44 -6.77
C ARG A 59 17.70 8.91 -8.17
N GLY A 60 16.70 9.78 -8.29
CA GLY A 60 16.21 10.31 -9.57
C GLY A 60 15.30 9.34 -10.35
N GLY A 61 14.90 8.23 -9.73
CA GLY A 61 14.00 7.24 -10.31
C GLY A 61 13.81 6.03 -9.41
N GLY A 62 12.76 5.25 -9.69
CA GLY A 62 12.49 3.94 -9.11
C GLY A 62 11.76 3.06 -10.12
N HIS A 63 11.66 1.79 -9.81
CA HIS A 63 10.99 0.80 -10.64
C HIS A 63 9.96 0.04 -9.79
N CYS A 64 8.77 -0.16 -10.34
CA CYS A 64 7.82 -1.11 -9.75
C CYS A 64 7.25 -2.08 -10.78
N VAL A 65 7.06 -3.33 -10.34
CA VAL A 65 6.42 -4.39 -11.11
C VAL A 65 5.06 -4.68 -10.51
N VAL A 66 4.01 -4.51 -11.31
CA VAL A 66 2.65 -4.97 -11.02
C VAL A 66 2.47 -6.35 -11.63
N THR A 67 2.11 -7.36 -10.84
CA THR A 67 1.84 -8.72 -11.32
C THR A 67 0.37 -9.08 -11.06
N LEU A 68 -0.33 -9.51 -12.12
CA LEU A 68 -1.70 -10.02 -12.04
C LEU A 68 -1.66 -11.54 -11.95
N HIS A 69 -2.10 -12.11 -10.82
CA HIS A 69 -1.97 -13.54 -10.55
C HIS A 69 -3.22 -14.33 -10.98
N PRO A 70 -3.08 -15.63 -11.34
CA PRO A 70 -4.22 -16.50 -11.67
C PRO A 70 -5.26 -16.66 -10.55
N ASP A 71 -4.86 -16.52 -9.28
CA ASP A 71 -5.75 -16.64 -8.12
C ASP A 71 -6.65 -15.40 -7.87
N GLY A 72 -6.54 -14.40 -8.76
CA GLY A 72 -7.23 -13.12 -8.67
C GLY A 72 -6.56 -12.12 -7.72
N SER A 73 -5.38 -12.43 -7.16
CA SER A 73 -4.56 -11.48 -6.42
C SER A 73 -3.72 -10.60 -7.34
N VAL A 74 -3.30 -9.45 -6.83
CA VAL A 74 -2.36 -8.55 -7.49
C VAL A 74 -1.18 -8.32 -6.54
N SER A 75 0.03 -8.29 -7.07
CA SER A 75 1.20 -7.80 -6.33
C SER A 75 1.80 -6.58 -6.97
N VAL A 76 2.27 -5.64 -6.17
CA VAL A 76 3.12 -4.54 -6.60
C VAL A 76 4.41 -4.61 -5.80
N ALA A 77 5.53 -4.69 -6.52
CA ALA A 77 6.86 -4.75 -5.95
C ALA A 77 7.66 -3.53 -6.40
N ASP A 78 8.13 -2.71 -5.47
CA ASP A 78 9.01 -1.55 -5.73
C ASP A 78 10.44 -1.80 -5.25
N ASP A 79 11.38 -1.01 -5.78
CA ASP A 79 12.80 -0.97 -5.39
C ASP A 79 13.13 0.24 -4.49
N GLY A 80 12.10 0.78 -3.81
CA GLY A 80 12.20 1.95 -2.97
C GLY A 80 12.98 1.72 -1.68
N ARG A 81 12.86 2.66 -0.75
CA ARG A 81 13.53 2.55 0.56
C ARG A 81 12.84 1.55 1.48
N GLY A 82 11.64 1.07 1.14
CA GLY A 82 10.75 0.29 2.01
C GLY A 82 9.88 1.17 2.93
N THR A 83 8.93 0.61 3.66
CA THR A 83 8.11 1.37 4.63
C THR A 83 8.91 1.77 5.89
N ASP A 84 8.70 3.01 6.37
CA ASP A 84 9.37 3.55 7.55
C ASP A 84 9.11 2.71 8.82
N THR A 85 10.16 2.55 9.64
CA THR A 85 10.15 1.84 10.92
C THR A 85 10.92 2.63 11.96
N ARG A 86 10.39 2.69 13.18
CA ARG A 86 10.99 3.38 14.33
C ARG A 86 11.16 2.39 15.48
N ARG A 87 11.95 2.77 16.48
CA ARG A 87 12.03 2.05 17.76
C ARG A 87 11.32 2.86 18.82
N ASP A 88 10.44 2.21 19.58
CA ASP A 88 9.79 2.84 20.73
C ASP A 88 10.69 2.83 21.98
N GLU A 89 10.16 3.36 23.08
CA GLU A 89 10.82 3.43 24.40
C GLU A 89 11.21 2.06 24.98
N HIS A 90 10.65 0.96 24.47
CA HIS A 90 10.96 -0.42 24.85
C HIS A 90 11.87 -1.11 23.83
N GLY A 91 12.41 -0.36 22.87
CA GLY A 91 13.27 -0.87 21.80
C GLY A 91 12.55 -1.71 20.74
N GLN A 92 11.21 -1.79 20.78
CA GLN A 92 10.40 -2.57 19.85
C GLN A 92 10.32 -1.88 18.49
N ILE A 93 10.37 -2.66 17.41
CA ILE A 93 10.22 -2.12 16.05
C ILE A 93 8.74 -1.80 15.81
N VAL A 94 8.47 -0.51 15.59
CA VAL A 94 7.16 0.01 15.19
C VAL A 94 7.23 0.38 13.72
N LYS A 95 6.43 -0.28 12.88
CA LYS A 95 6.25 0.14 11.49
C LYS A 95 5.23 1.28 11.40
N LYS A 96 5.36 2.08 10.34
CA LYS A 96 4.32 3.03 9.96
C LYS A 96 3.00 2.28 9.67
N PRO A 97 1.85 2.66 10.25
CA PRO A 97 0.61 1.88 10.17
C PRO A 97 -0.16 2.08 8.84
N VAL A 98 0.55 2.08 7.71
CA VAL A 98 0.00 2.45 6.38
C VAL A 98 -1.19 1.62 5.92
N MET A 99 -1.27 0.37 6.35
CA MET A 99 -2.34 -0.55 5.95
C MET A 99 -3.59 -0.45 6.83
N ALA A 100 -3.48 0.14 8.03
CA ALA A 100 -4.48 -0.04 9.07
C ALA A 100 -5.02 1.28 9.65
N THR A 101 -4.48 2.42 9.25
CA THR A 101 -4.96 3.74 9.67
C THR A 101 -5.10 4.68 8.47
N ARG A 102 -5.90 5.73 8.65
CA ARG A 102 -6.10 6.81 7.69
C ARG A 102 -4.79 7.51 7.30
N ASP A 103 -4.61 7.81 6.01
CA ASP A 103 -3.59 8.77 5.56
C ASP A 103 -4.16 10.19 5.72
N LEU A 104 -3.56 10.97 6.61
CA LEU A 104 -3.97 12.32 6.98
C LEU A 104 -3.96 13.28 5.77
N ARG A 105 -3.20 12.99 4.72
CA ARG A 105 -3.13 13.83 3.52
C ARG A 105 -4.39 13.75 2.64
N PHE A 106 -5.13 12.64 2.71
CA PHE A 106 -6.06 12.27 1.64
C PHE A 106 -7.53 12.31 2.03
N PHE A 107 -7.85 12.19 3.31
CA PHE A 107 -9.23 12.08 3.73
C PHE A 107 -9.80 13.35 4.37
N ASP A 108 -8.98 14.30 4.84
CA ASP A 108 -9.43 15.56 5.48
C ASP A 108 -9.24 16.80 4.60
N HIS A 109 -8.75 16.64 3.36
CA HIS A 109 -8.31 17.76 2.54
C HIS A 109 -9.04 17.83 1.20
N PRO A 110 -9.68 18.97 0.86
CA PRO A 110 -10.39 19.16 -0.41
C PRO A 110 -9.47 19.17 -1.66
N GLY A 111 -8.17 18.89 -1.51
CA GLY A 111 -7.18 18.80 -2.58
C GLY A 111 -6.39 17.50 -2.57
N ALA A 112 -7.00 16.38 -2.15
CA ALA A 112 -6.36 15.07 -2.24
C ALA A 112 -5.83 14.84 -3.66
N GLN A 113 -4.58 14.38 -3.76
CA GLN A 113 -3.92 14.10 -5.03
C GLN A 113 -4.82 13.21 -5.90
N LEU A 114 -4.99 13.55 -7.18
CA LEU A 114 -5.67 12.68 -8.11
C LEU A 114 -4.72 11.59 -8.60
N LEU A 115 -5.21 10.37 -8.65
CA LEU A 115 -4.54 9.26 -9.32
C LEU A 115 -4.72 9.38 -10.85
N PRO A 116 -3.95 8.63 -11.65
CA PRO A 116 -4.04 8.66 -13.12
C PRO A 116 -5.42 8.34 -13.71
N ASP A 117 -6.30 7.69 -12.95
CA ASP A 117 -7.70 7.44 -13.32
C ASP A 117 -8.62 8.64 -13.05
N GLY A 118 -8.08 9.78 -12.62
CA GLY A 118 -8.80 11.01 -12.29
C GLY A 118 -9.52 10.97 -10.95
N ARG A 119 -9.32 9.93 -10.13
CA ARG A 119 -10.03 9.75 -8.85
C ARG A 119 -9.17 10.20 -7.67
N PRO A 120 -9.77 10.69 -6.58
CA PRO A 120 -9.03 11.08 -5.39
C PRO A 120 -8.27 9.88 -4.81
N ARG A 121 -6.97 10.06 -4.57
CA ARG A 121 -6.15 9.15 -3.78
C ARG A 121 -6.72 9.05 -2.38
N ARG A 122 -6.78 7.84 -1.84
CA ARG A 122 -7.25 7.47 -0.50
C ARG A 122 -6.17 6.77 0.31
N GLY A 123 -5.23 6.08 -0.32
CA GLY A 123 -4.09 5.44 0.34
C GLY A 123 -4.30 3.96 0.71
N MET A 124 -3.24 3.38 1.28
CA MET A 124 -3.07 1.94 1.45
C MET A 124 -4.09 1.26 2.36
N SER A 125 -4.68 1.98 3.32
CA SER A 125 -5.75 1.45 4.16
C SER A 125 -6.99 1.04 3.35
N VAL A 126 -7.27 1.70 2.22
CA VAL A 126 -8.39 1.32 1.35
C VAL A 126 -8.12 -0.01 0.67
N VAL A 127 -6.91 -0.18 0.14
CA VAL A 127 -6.48 -1.45 -0.48
C VAL A 127 -6.59 -2.59 0.52
N ALA A 128 -6.09 -2.38 1.74
CA ALA A 128 -6.13 -3.40 2.78
C ALA A 128 -7.56 -3.71 3.26
N ALA A 129 -8.39 -2.69 3.46
CA ALA A 129 -9.77 -2.84 3.93
C ALA A 129 -10.69 -3.54 2.93
N LEU A 130 -10.49 -3.29 1.63
CA LEU A 130 -11.28 -3.83 0.51
C LEU A 130 -10.66 -5.10 -0.11
N SER A 131 -9.82 -5.79 0.66
CA SER A 131 -9.21 -7.06 0.29
C SER A 131 -9.57 -8.14 1.30
N GLU A 132 -9.85 -9.36 0.79
CA GLU A 132 -9.96 -10.58 1.59
C GLU A 132 -8.69 -10.74 2.43
N TRP A 133 -7.54 -10.48 1.80
CA TRP A 133 -6.25 -10.42 2.48
C TRP A 133 -5.25 -9.52 1.76
N LEU A 134 -4.29 -9.03 2.53
CA LEU A 134 -3.12 -8.31 2.04
C LEU A 134 -1.88 -8.78 2.80
N VAL A 135 -0.79 -9.04 2.08
CA VAL A 135 0.53 -9.33 2.62
C VAL A 135 1.46 -8.18 2.27
N HIS A 136 1.99 -7.54 3.30
CA HIS A 136 2.95 -6.46 3.18
C HIS A 136 4.33 -6.98 3.59
N THR A 137 5.23 -7.09 2.61
CA THR A 137 6.63 -7.44 2.83
C THR A 137 7.50 -6.21 2.62
N ASN A 138 8.20 -5.79 3.66
CA ASN A 138 9.08 -4.63 3.65
C ASN A 138 10.53 -5.11 3.75
N ARG A 139 11.38 -4.70 2.81
CA ARG A 139 12.81 -5.03 2.81
C ARG A 139 13.64 -3.78 3.06
N ARG A 140 14.45 -3.82 4.13
CA ARG A 140 15.36 -2.74 4.54
C ARG A 140 16.62 -3.33 5.15
N ARG A 141 17.76 -2.66 4.95
CA ARG A 141 19.06 -3.06 5.51
C ARG A 141 19.04 -3.17 7.05
N ASN A 142 18.18 -2.41 7.71
CA ASN A 142 18.07 -2.34 9.18
C ASN A 142 16.87 -3.10 9.75
N GLY A 143 16.24 -3.99 8.97
CA GLY A 143 15.18 -4.88 9.45
C GLY A 143 14.09 -5.11 8.40
N SER A 144 14.13 -6.26 7.74
CA SER A 144 13.10 -6.71 6.80
C SER A 144 12.04 -7.55 7.52
N TRP A 145 10.79 -7.38 7.14
CA TRP A 145 9.67 -8.09 7.76
C TRP A 145 8.52 -8.32 6.78
N THR A 146 7.61 -9.22 7.15
CA THR A 146 6.33 -9.42 6.47
C THR A 146 5.20 -9.45 7.48
N GLN A 147 4.02 -8.97 7.07
CA GLN A 147 2.81 -9.06 7.87
C GLN A 147 1.59 -9.30 6.98
N ARG A 148 0.68 -10.15 7.47
CA ARG A 148 -0.62 -10.40 6.86
C ARG A 148 -1.70 -9.55 7.52
N TYR A 149 -2.61 -9.09 6.68
CA TYR A 149 -3.82 -8.36 7.02
C TYR A 149 -5.02 -9.05 6.38
N GLU A 150 -6.15 -9.00 7.07
CA GLU A 150 -7.46 -9.42 6.56
C GLU A 150 -8.43 -8.27 6.80
N HIS A 151 -9.06 -7.77 5.74
CA HIS A 151 -9.92 -6.59 5.80
C HIS A 151 -9.27 -5.39 6.51
N GLY A 152 -7.96 -5.19 6.29
CA GLY A 152 -7.17 -4.10 6.86
C GLY A 152 -6.67 -4.32 8.29
N VAL A 153 -7.11 -5.39 8.96
CA VAL A 153 -6.70 -5.70 10.33
C VAL A 153 -5.51 -6.65 10.28
N PRO A 154 -4.40 -6.37 10.99
CA PRO A 154 -3.26 -7.29 11.05
C PRO A 154 -3.67 -8.59 11.76
N VAL A 155 -3.38 -9.73 11.14
CA VAL A 155 -3.68 -11.08 11.66
C VAL A 155 -2.43 -11.89 12.00
N SER A 156 -1.25 -11.31 11.78
CA SER A 156 0.03 -11.87 12.17
C SER A 156 0.89 -10.81 12.86
N ASP A 157 1.86 -11.23 13.65
CA ASP A 157 2.95 -10.36 14.07
C ASP A 157 3.87 -10.01 12.90
N LEU A 158 4.80 -9.09 13.14
CA LEU A 158 5.90 -8.83 12.20
C LEU A 158 6.83 -10.04 12.15
N THR A 159 6.79 -10.78 11.05
CA THR A 159 7.67 -11.93 10.84
C THR A 159 8.95 -11.47 10.14
N PRO A 160 10.15 -11.75 10.68
CA PRO A 160 11.40 -11.38 10.03
C PRO A 160 11.53 -12.00 8.63
N VAL A 161 12.12 -11.24 7.70
CA VAL A 161 12.48 -11.72 6.36
C VAL A 161 13.99 -11.53 6.19
N ALA A 162 14.63 -12.38 5.40
CA ALA A 162 16.05 -12.22 5.09
C ALA A 162 16.35 -10.80 4.55
N GLY A 163 17.35 -10.15 5.15
CA GLY A 163 17.75 -8.76 4.85
C GLY A 163 18.91 -8.64 3.87
N ASP A 164 19.27 -9.73 3.20
CA ASP A 164 20.39 -9.84 2.26
C ASP A 164 20.04 -9.40 0.82
N GLY A 165 18.77 -9.08 0.56
CA GLY A 165 18.31 -8.54 -0.72
C GLY A 165 18.31 -7.01 -0.85
N PRO A 166 17.97 -6.49 -2.04
CA PRO A 166 17.73 -5.06 -2.25
C PRO A 166 16.57 -4.57 -1.36
N SER A 167 16.59 -3.27 -1.03
CA SER A 167 15.48 -2.62 -0.35
C SER A 167 14.26 -2.51 -1.26
N GLY A 168 13.09 -2.39 -0.65
CA GLY A 168 11.84 -2.20 -1.40
C GLY A 168 10.64 -2.75 -0.64
N THR A 169 9.46 -2.51 -1.20
CA THR A 169 8.21 -3.03 -0.66
C THR A 169 7.57 -3.98 -1.66
N VAL A 170 6.99 -5.08 -1.16
CA VAL A 170 6.07 -5.92 -1.92
C VAL A 170 4.73 -5.93 -1.18
N VAL A 171 3.70 -5.47 -1.85
CA VAL A 171 2.32 -5.57 -1.39
C VAL A 171 1.60 -6.54 -2.32
N ARG A 172 1.19 -7.69 -1.79
CA ARG A 172 0.31 -8.62 -2.51
C ARG A 172 -1.05 -8.62 -1.83
N PHE A 173 -2.10 -8.43 -2.59
CA PHE A 173 -3.46 -8.35 -2.05
C PHE A 173 -4.44 -9.07 -2.95
N ARG A 174 -5.49 -9.62 -2.34
CA ARG A 174 -6.62 -10.21 -3.06
C ARG A 174 -7.86 -9.36 -2.79
N PRO A 175 -8.29 -8.54 -3.75
CA PRO A 175 -9.49 -7.74 -3.59
C PRO A 175 -10.71 -8.60 -3.27
N ASP A 176 -11.65 -8.03 -2.53
CA ASP A 176 -12.91 -8.69 -2.22
C ASP A 176 -13.61 -9.20 -3.49
N GLU A 177 -14.24 -10.37 -3.40
CA GLU A 177 -14.93 -11.01 -4.53
C GLU A 177 -15.90 -10.06 -5.25
N LYS A 178 -16.65 -9.25 -4.50
CA LYS A 178 -17.57 -8.26 -5.05
C LYS A 178 -16.86 -7.25 -5.97
N LEU A 179 -15.69 -6.77 -5.58
CA LEU A 179 -14.89 -5.85 -6.40
C LEU A 179 -14.30 -6.54 -7.62
N ARG A 180 -13.89 -7.81 -7.50
CA ARG A 180 -13.40 -8.61 -8.62
C ARG A 180 -14.49 -8.91 -9.64
N ALA A 181 -15.73 -9.11 -9.20
CA ALA A 181 -16.88 -9.39 -10.05
C ALA A 181 -17.48 -8.14 -10.71
N ALA A 182 -17.36 -6.96 -10.09
CA ALA A 182 -18.05 -5.74 -10.50
C ALA A 182 -17.47 -5.04 -11.76
N GLY A 183 -16.32 -5.46 -12.28
CA GLY A 183 -15.69 -4.78 -13.41
C GLY A 183 -14.86 -5.68 -14.30
N ALA A 184 -15.14 -5.65 -15.61
CA ALA A 184 -14.23 -6.16 -16.61
C ALA A 184 -13.14 -5.10 -16.86
N TRP A 185 -11.89 -5.44 -16.54
CA TRP A 185 -10.72 -4.62 -16.83
C TRP A 185 -9.59 -5.50 -17.37
N THR A 186 -8.81 -4.93 -18.27
CA THR A 186 -7.75 -5.60 -19.02
C THR A 186 -6.38 -5.17 -18.52
N ALA A 187 -5.34 -5.99 -18.75
CA ALA A 187 -3.97 -5.55 -18.49
C ALA A 187 -3.59 -4.31 -19.32
N GLY A 188 -4.09 -4.21 -20.56
CA GLY A 188 -3.85 -3.04 -21.42
C GLY A 188 -4.45 -1.73 -20.88
N GLU A 189 -5.57 -1.78 -20.17
CA GLU A 189 -6.11 -0.61 -19.44
C GLU A 189 -5.22 -0.27 -18.24
N LEU A 190 -4.81 -1.27 -17.46
CA LEU A 190 -3.96 -1.06 -16.31
C LEU A 190 -2.58 -0.49 -16.68
N ILE A 191 -1.97 -0.98 -17.76
CA ILE A 191 -0.71 -0.45 -18.31
C ILE A 191 -0.85 1.05 -18.61
N ARG A 192 -1.94 1.45 -19.28
CA ARG A 192 -2.19 2.86 -19.62
C ARG A 192 -2.36 3.73 -18.38
N LEU A 193 -3.12 3.24 -17.40
CA LEU A 193 -3.38 3.96 -16.16
C LEU A 193 -2.14 4.06 -15.26
N ALA A 194 -1.28 3.03 -15.23
CA ALA A 194 -0.13 2.98 -14.34
C ALA A 194 1.11 3.69 -14.89
N ALA A 195 1.14 4.03 -16.18
CA ALA A 195 2.30 4.64 -16.84
C ALA A 195 2.74 6.06 -16.36
N PRO A 196 1.84 7.00 -16.00
CA PRO A 196 2.23 8.39 -15.82
C PRO A 196 2.77 8.67 -14.40
N TRP A 197 4.09 8.56 -14.23
CA TRP A 197 4.81 9.00 -13.03
C TRP A 197 6.14 9.65 -13.40
N GLN A 198 6.48 10.77 -12.76
CA GLN A 198 7.71 11.51 -13.06
C GLN A 198 8.99 10.75 -12.64
N HIS A 199 8.91 10.00 -11.55
CA HIS A 199 10.06 9.36 -10.90
C HIS A 199 9.92 7.84 -10.75
N LEU A 200 8.94 7.22 -11.41
CA LEU A 200 8.68 5.79 -11.29
C LEU A 200 8.43 5.18 -12.68
N SER A 201 9.17 4.14 -13.05
CA SER A 201 8.82 3.27 -14.16
C SER A 201 7.95 2.11 -13.66
N VAL A 202 6.90 1.80 -14.40
CA VAL A 202 5.93 0.76 -14.04
C VAL A 202 5.88 -0.31 -15.11
N GLU A 203 6.14 -1.56 -14.72
CA GLU A 203 5.94 -2.75 -15.52
C GLU A 203 4.66 -3.47 -15.08
N VAL A 204 3.90 -4.02 -16.03
CA VAL A 204 2.72 -4.87 -15.75
C VAL A 204 2.94 -6.25 -16.36
N ASP A 205 2.98 -7.26 -15.50
CA ASP A 205 3.10 -8.67 -15.83
C ASP A 205 1.75 -9.37 -15.60
N ASP A 206 1.04 -9.68 -16.69
CA ASP A 206 -0.25 -10.37 -16.64
C ASP A 206 -0.09 -11.88 -16.74
N ARG A 207 -0.23 -12.58 -15.61
CA ARG A 207 -0.13 -14.04 -15.51
C ARG A 207 -1.48 -14.74 -15.48
N ARG A 208 -2.60 -14.03 -15.66
CA ARG A 208 -3.95 -14.62 -15.58
C ARG A 208 -4.26 -15.61 -16.71
N ALA A 209 -3.50 -15.55 -17.80
CA ALA A 209 -3.69 -16.35 -19.00
C ALA A 209 -2.59 -17.42 -19.22
N GLY A 210 -1.74 -17.66 -18.21
CA GLY A 210 -0.69 -18.68 -18.22
C GLY A 210 -1.15 -20.06 -17.75
#